data_AF-A0A1Z8RAW9-F1
#
_entry.id   AF-A0A1Z8RAW9-F1
#
_cell.length_a   1.000
_cell.length_b   1.000
_cell.length_c   1.000
_cell.angle_alpha   90.00
_cell.angle_beta   90.00
_cell.angle_gamma   90.00
#
_symmetry.space_group_name_H-M   'P 1'
#
loop_
_entity.id
_entity.type
_entity.pdbx_description
1 polymer ?
#
loop_
_entity_poly.entity_id
_entity_poly.type
_entity_poly.pdbx_seq_one_letter_code
_entity_poly.pdbx_strand_id
1 'polypeptide(L)'
;MEIWQLTATELRQQISKGEISAREATESHLSRMGQVNVKINAVAESCETEALQEADLLDDKLRRGDELGALAGVPVTVKINVDQRGYATTNGLQLQKDLI
;
A
#
# COMPACT_ATOMS: atom_id res chain seq x y z
N MET A 1 3.00 15.36 -12.90
CA MET A 1 2.94 15.14 -11.44
C MET A 1 2.86 13.64 -11.25
N GLU A 2 3.67 13.07 -10.37
CA GLU A 2 3.68 11.62 -10.16
C GLU A 2 2.51 11.20 -9.26
N ILE A 3 1.95 10.01 -9.46
CA ILE A 3 0.77 9.54 -8.70
C ILE A 3 1.06 9.48 -7.19
N TRP A 4 2.27 9.07 -6.78
CA TRP A 4 2.67 9.06 -5.36
C TRP A 4 2.68 10.43 -4.67
N GLN A 5 2.59 11.53 -5.42
CA GLN A 5 2.54 12.88 -4.87
C GLN A 5 1.11 13.34 -4.53
N LEU A 6 0.10 12.60 -5.00
CA LEU A 6 -1.30 12.88 -4.67
C LEU A 6 -1.56 12.63 -3.18
N THR A 7 -2.41 13.47 -2.60
CA THR A 7 -2.96 13.25 -1.27
C THR A 7 -3.85 12.00 -1.26
N ALA A 8 -4.06 11.41 -0.07
CA ALA A 8 -4.97 10.28 0.08
C ALA A 8 -6.39 10.58 -0.45
N THR A 9 -6.87 11.81 -0.25
CA THR A 9 -8.19 12.25 -0.75
C THR A 9 -8.23 12.37 -2.27
N GLU A 10 -7.16 12.86 -2.90
CA GLU A 10 -7.07 12.94 -4.36
C GLU A 10 -6.97 11.53 -4.98
N LEU A 11 -6.15 10.64 -4.41
CA LEU A 11 -6.06 9.24 -4.84
C LEU A 11 -7.43 8.57 -4.76
N ARG A 12 -8.08 8.64 -3.59
CA ARG A 12 -9.40 8.04 -3.39
C ARG A 12 -10.41 8.56 -4.41
N GLN A 13 -10.43 9.87 -4.66
CA GLN A 13 -11.35 10.52 -5.60
C GLN A 13 -11.10 10.06 -7.04
N GLN A 14 -9.85 10.07 -7.50
CA GLN A 14 -9.50 9.67 -8.87
C GLN A 14 -9.77 8.17 -9.09
N ILE A 15 -9.50 7.33 -8.09
CA ILE A 15 -9.82 5.89 -8.13
C ILE A 15 -11.32 5.66 -8.18
N SER A 16 -12.15 6.36 -7.39
CA SER A 16 -13.63 6.20 -7.51
C SER A 16 -14.18 6.52 -8.90
N LYS A 17 -13.50 7.41 -9.63
CA LYS A 17 -13.92 7.82 -10.97
C LYS A 17 -13.33 6.94 -12.07
N GLY A 18 -12.42 6.03 -11.73
CA GLY A 18 -11.66 5.25 -12.70
C GLY A 18 -10.66 6.08 -13.51
N GLU A 19 -10.27 7.27 -13.01
CA GLU A 19 -9.25 8.12 -13.65
C GLU A 19 -7.84 7.54 -13.46
N ILE A 20 -7.61 6.86 -12.33
CA ILE A 20 -6.41 6.08 -11.98
C ILE A 20 -6.88 4.78 -11.35
N SER A 21 -6.21 3.67 -11.63
CA SER A 21 -6.44 2.37 -10.98
C SER A 21 -5.72 2.27 -9.63
N ALA A 22 -6.25 1.45 -8.73
CA ALA A 22 -5.58 1.13 -7.48
C ALA A 22 -4.20 0.49 -7.73
N ARG A 23 -4.09 -0.31 -8.81
CA ARG A 23 -2.81 -0.90 -9.23
C ARG A 23 -1.79 0.17 -9.61
N GLU A 24 -2.14 1.13 -10.47
CA GLU A 24 -1.24 2.23 -10.86
C GLU A 24 -0.81 3.09 -9.65
N ALA A 25 -1.74 3.35 -8.73
CA ALA A 25 -1.42 4.04 -7.48
C ALA A 25 -0.39 3.27 -6.66
N THR A 26 -0.58 1.95 -6.52
CA THR A 26 0.30 1.07 -5.74
C THR A 26 1.69 0.96 -6.38
N GLU A 27 1.76 0.72 -7.69
CA GLU A 27 3.01 0.64 -8.45
C GLU A 27 3.81 1.96 -8.36
N SER A 28 3.14 3.12 -8.42
CA SER A 28 3.81 4.41 -8.28
C SER A 28 4.46 4.58 -6.91
N HIS A 29 3.79 4.16 -5.83
CA HIS A 29 4.34 4.23 -4.48
C HIS A 29 5.48 3.23 -4.25
N LEU A 30 5.34 1.99 -4.75
CA LEU A 30 6.39 0.98 -4.69
C LEU A 30 7.65 1.43 -5.46
N SER A 31 7.48 2.03 -6.64
CA SER A 31 8.59 2.62 -7.40
C SER A 31 9.29 3.73 -6.62
N ARG A 32 8.52 4.63 -6.00
CA ARG A 32 9.08 5.69 -5.14
C ARG A 32 9.82 5.12 -3.94
N MET A 33 9.25 4.11 -3.29
CA MET A 33 9.87 3.41 -2.17
C MET A 33 11.19 2.77 -2.59
N GLY A 34 11.24 2.05 -3.71
CA GLY A 34 12.47 1.44 -4.23
C GLY A 34 13.60 2.44 -4.49
N GLN A 35 13.27 3.65 -4.98
CA GLN A 35 14.25 4.71 -5.24
C GLN A 35 14.81 5.37 -3.98
N VAL A 36 14.01 5.45 -2.90
CA VAL A 36 14.34 6.27 -1.71
C VAL A 36 14.71 5.44 -0.50
N ASN A 37 14.04 4.30 -0.28
CA ASN A 37 14.18 3.53 0.95
C ASN A 37 15.60 3.01 1.16
N VAL A 38 16.35 2.75 0.07
CA VAL A 38 17.78 2.41 0.12
C VAL A 38 18.63 3.47 0.83
N LYS A 39 18.19 4.73 0.89
CA LYS A 39 18.91 5.85 1.50
C LYS A 39 18.50 6.11 2.96
N ILE A 40 17.27 5.77 3.32
CA ILE A 40 16.69 6.17 4.62
C ILE A 40 16.27 4.99 5.50
N ASN A 41 16.14 3.79 4.94
CA ASN A 41 15.76 2.56 5.62
C ASN A 41 14.50 2.71 6.51
N ALA A 42 13.45 3.32 5.96
CA ALA A 42 12.21 3.63 6.68
C ALA A 42 11.21 2.45 6.67
N VAL A 43 11.18 1.68 5.57
CA VAL A 43 10.31 0.51 5.41
C VAL A 43 11.15 -0.74 5.68
N ALA A 44 10.79 -1.49 6.72
CA ALA A 44 11.48 -2.72 7.13
C ALA A 44 10.98 -3.97 6.39
N GLU A 45 9.71 -3.96 5.98
CA GLU A 45 9.02 -5.05 5.28
C GLU A 45 8.06 -4.41 4.26
N SER A 46 8.11 -4.81 2.99
CA SER A 46 7.47 -4.07 1.89
C SER A 46 6.07 -4.57 1.50
N CYS A 47 5.72 -5.83 1.81
CA CYS A 47 4.43 -6.45 1.46
C CYS A 47 4.03 -6.25 -0.03
N GLU A 48 5.01 -6.15 -0.94
CA GLU A 48 4.80 -5.68 -2.32
C GLU A 48 3.84 -6.57 -3.11
N THR A 49 3.99 -7.89 -2.97
CA THR A 49 3.19 -8.87 -3.72
C THR A 49 1.72 -8.78 -3.29
N GLU A 50 1.48 -8.74 -1.98
CA GLU A 50 0.15 -8.64 -1.39
C GLU A 50 -0.51 -7.31 -1.71
N ALA A 51 0.25 -6.20 -1.65
CA ALA A 51 -0.28 -4.88 -1.99
C ALA A 51 -0.79 -4.81 -3.44
N LEU A 52 -0.03 -5.37 -4.39
CA LEU A 52 -0.44 -5.43 -5.80
C LEU A 52 -1.67 -6.34 -6.00
N GLN A 53 -1.72 -7.48 -5.31
CA GLN A 53 -2.88 -8.38 -5.37
C GLN A 53 -4.15 -7.72 -4.82
N GLU A 54 -4.06 -7.02 -3.69
CA GLU A 54 -5.19 -6.30 -3.11
C GLU A 54 -5.65 -5.15 -4.01
N ALA A 55 -4.72 -4.45 -4.67
CA ALA A 55 -5.03 -3.41 -5.63
C ALA A 55 -5.83 -3.96 -6.83
N ASP A 56 -5.39 -5.08 -7.42
CA ASP A 56 -6.11 -5.75 -8.51
C ASP A 56 -7.53 -6.15 -8.10
N LEU A 57 -7.69 -6.73 -6.91
CA LEU A 57 -9.00 -7.12 -6.38
C LEU A 57 -9.92 -5.91 -6.16
N LEU A 58 -9.35 -4.77 -5.79
CA LEU A 58 -10.11 -3.53 -5.62
C LEU A 58 -10.55 -2.94 -6.96
N ASP A 59 -9.69 -2.95 -7.97
CA ASP A 59 -10.03 -2.49 -9.32
C ASP A 59 -11.16 -3.35 -9.92
N ASP A 60 -11.16 -4.66 -9.64
CA ASP A 60 -12.26 -5.55 -10.02
C ASP A 60 -13.57 -5.22 -9.29
N LYS A 61 -13.52 -4.90 -7.99
CA LYS A 61 -14.70 -4.43 -7.22
C LYS A 61 -15.25 -3.13 -7.80
N LEU A 62 -14.38 -2.17 -8.11
CA LEU A 62 -14.76 -0.91 -8.73
C LEU A 62 -15.47 -1.15 -10.08
N ARG A 63 -14.92 -2.03 -10.92
CA ARG A 63 -15.49 -2.36 -12.24
C ARG A 63 -16.88 -2.99 -12.15
N ARG A 64 -17.15 -3.73 -11.08
CA ARG A 64 -18.48 -4.31 -10.80
C ARG A 64 -19.48 -3.28 -10.24
N GLY A 65 -19.03 -2.09 -9.86
CA GLY A 65 -19.85 -1.09 -9.18
C GLY A 65 -20.09 -1.41 -7.71
N ASP A 66 -19.24 -2.24 -7.09
CA ASP A 66 -19.33 -2.55 -5.68
C ASP A 66 -19.08 -1.29 -4.84
N GLU A 67 -19.74 -1.18 -3.69
CA GLU A 67 -19.50 -0.07 -2.76
C GLU A 67 -18.10 -0.21 -2.14
N LEU A 68 -17.30 0.86 -2.21
CA LEU A 68 -15.92 0.87 -1.75
C LEU A 68 -15.75 1.77 -0.52
N GLY A 69 -14.92 1.33 0.42
CA GLY A 69 -14.61 2.08 1.65
C GLY A 69 -13.94 3.44 1.42
N ALA A 70 -13.87 4.23 2.50
CA ALA A 70 -13.34 5.59 2.46
C ALA A 70 -11.85 5.69 2.06
N LEU A 71 -11.06 4.65 2.29
CA LEU A 71 -9.63 4.58 1.94
C LEU A 71 -9.33 3.56 0.83
N ALA A 72 -10.36 3.08 0.13
CA ALA A 72 -10.19 2.15 -0.98
C ALA A 72 -9.15 2.67 -1.99
N GLY A 73 -8.06 1.91 -2.16
CA GLY A 73 -7.02 2.16 -3.16
C GLY A 73 -5.95 3.14 -2.72
N VAL A 74 -6.00 3.63 -1.48
CA VAL A 74 -4.95 4.47 -0.90
C VAL A 74 -3.86 3.58 -0.30
N PRO A 75 -2.61 3.60 -0.81
CA PRO A 75 -1.51 2.82 -0.23
C PRO A 75 -1.13 3.36 1.15
N VAL A 76 -0.83 2.45 2.08
CA VAL A 76 -0.41 2.79 3.45
C VAL A 76 0.78 1.93 3.87
N THR A 77 1.53 2.42 4.85
CA THR A 77 2.49 1.61 5.60
C THR A 77 2.00 1.49 7.03
N VAL A 78 2.38 0.40 7.70
CA VAL A 78 2.06 0.15 9.10
C VAL A 78 3.36 0.12 9.89
N LYS A 79 3.35 0.74 11.07
CA LYS A 79 4.52 0.71 11.95
C LYS A 79 4.74 -0.72 12.45
N ILE A 80 5.99 -1.22 12.40
CA ILE A 80 6.36 -2.62 12.69
C ILE A 80 6.04 -3.13 14.12
N ASN A 81 5.58 -2.24 15.00
CA ASN A 81 5.14 -2.56 16.35
C ASN A 81 3.60 -2.69 16.46
N VAL A 82 2.90 -2.75 15.34
CA VAL A 82 1.46 -2.97 15.23
C VAL A 82 1.24 -4.33 14.58
N ASP A 83 0.35 -5.13 15.15
CA ASP A 83 0.09 -6.47 14.66
C ASP A 83 -0.51 -6.47 13.25
N GLN A 84 0.10 -7.26 12.37
CA GLN A 84 -0.34 -7.47 10.99
C GLN A 84 -0.44 -8.98 10.74
N ARG A 85 -1.59 -9.42 10.23
CA ARG A 85 -1.84 -10.84 9.96
C ARG A 85 -0.82 -11.38 8.97
N GLY A 86 -0.15 -12.48 9.33
CA GLY A 86 0.82 -13.15 8.45
C GLY A 86 2.24 -12.56 8.52
N TYR A 87 2.46 -11.54 9.35
CA TYR A 87 3.76 -10.87 9.51
C TYR A 87 4.18 -10.84 10.99
N ALA A 88 5.48 -10.97 11.23
CA ALA A 88 6.02 -10.86 12.59
C ALA A 88 6.03 -9.41 13.07
N THR A 89 5.39 -9.14 14.21
CA THR A 89 5.52 -7.86 14.93
C THR A 89 6.87 -7.80 15.64
N THR A 90 7.92 -7.38 14.93
CA THR A 90 9.31 -7.49 15.44
C THR A 90 9.66 -6.45 16.50
N ASN A 91 8.85 -5.39 16.65
CA ASN A 91 9.18 -4.22 17.48
C ASN A 91 10.54 -3.56 17.14
N GLY A 92 11.10 -3.82 15.95
CA GLY A 92 12.44 -3.40 15.55
C GLY A 92 13.57 -4.24 16.16
N LEU A 93 13.25 -5.39 16.76
CA LEU A 93 14.19 -6.30 17.40
C LEU A 93 14.48 -7.51 16.52
N GLN A 94 15.76 -7.78 16.28
CA GLN A 94 16.19 -8.97 15.52
C GLN A 94 15.74 -10.30 16.16
N LEU A 95 15.62 -10.33 17.50
CA LEU A 95 15.16 -11.51 18.23
C LEU A 95 13.71 -11.91 17.88
N GLN A 96 12.90 -10.97 17.41
CA GLN A 96 11.47 -11.15 17.14
C GLN A 96 11.16 -11.26 15.64
N LYS A 97 12.18 -11.40 14.78
CA LYS A 97 12.00 -11.43 13.32
C LYS A 97 11.10 -12.58 12.82
N ASP A 98 11.02 -13.67 13.58
CA ASP A 98 10.29 -14.90 13.22
C ASP A 98 9.14 -15.20 14.22
N LEU A 99 8.53 -14.18 14.84
CA LEU A 99 7.55 -14.33 15.95
C LEU A 99 6.13 -14.78 15.52
N ILE A 100 5.99 -15.67 14.53
CA ILE A 100 4.68 -16.20 14.07
C ILE A 100 4.78 -17.64 13.58
#